data_AF-A0A2D7HZ84-F1
#
_entry.id   AF-A0A2D7HZ84-F1
#
_cell.length_a   1.000
_cell.length_b   1.000
_cell.length_c   1.000
_cell.angle_alpha   90.00
_cell.angle_beta   90.00
_cell.angle_gamma   90.00
#
_symmetry.space_group_name_H-M   'P 1'
#
loop_
_entity.id
_entity.type
_entity.pdbx_description
1 polymer ?
#
loop_
_entity_poly.entity_id
_entity_poly.type
_entity_poly.pdbx_seq_one_letter_code
_entity_poly.pdbx_strand_id
1 'polypeptide(L)'
;MKQRLKTVFRKSIAMNPSWVWLAVLTLSGLLLLSPVAQSLEEGSAAPNFTLQGSDGNMYTLEELLKENSGVVLAFFPRAFTPG
;
A
#
# COMPACT_ATOMS: atom_id res chain seq x y z
N MET A 1 48.04 -29.97 26.24
CA MET A 1 47.60 -29.61 24.86
C MET A 1 46.49 -30.57 24.43
N LYS A 2 45.21 -30.25 24.71
CA LYS A 2 43.98 -30.83 24.10
C LYS A 2 42.78 -30.17 24.80
N GLN A 3 42.24 -29.11 24.20
CA GLN A 3 41.04 -29.21 23.35
C GLN A 3 39.80 -29.57 24.18
N ARG A 4 38.93 -28.59 24.43
CA ARG A 4 37.66 -28.46 23.68
C ARG A 4 36.79 -27.39 24.33
N LEU A 5 36.72 -26.24 23.68
CA LEU A 5 35.53 -25.39 23.68
C LEU A 5 34.33 -26.30 23.38
N LYS A 6 33.28 -26.28 24.20
CA LYS A 6 31.91 -26.69 23.81
C LYS A 6 30.91 -26.56 24.96
N THR A 7 30.68 -25.33 25.42
CA THR A 7 29.41 -25.08 26.14
C THR A 7 28.88 -23.68 25.93
N VAL A 8 28.72 -23.29 24.65
CA VAL A 8 27.66 -22.34 24.30
C VAL A 8 26.48 -23.20 23.85
N PHE A 9 25.85 -23.85 24.82
CA PHE A 9 24.69 -24.70 24.58
C PHE A 9 23.51 -23.79 24.25
N ARG A 10 23.23 -23.73 22.95
CA ARG A 10 22.14 -23.04 22.28
C ARG A 10 20.85 -23.17 23.11
N LYS A 11 20.36 -22.05 23.67
CA LYS A 11 19.06 -21.99 24.34
C LYS A 11 18.00 -22.28 23.27
N SER A 12 17.60 -23.54 23.17
CA SER A 12 16.53 -23.98 22.29
C SER A 12 15.25 -23.33 22.80
N ILE A 13 14.77 -22.32 22.08
CA ILE A 13 13.45 -21.76 22.31
C ILE A 13 12.49 -22.86 21.86
N ALA A 14 12.05 -23.69 22.80
CA ALA A 14 10.96 -24.61 22.55
C ALA A 14 9.71 -23.74 22.29
N MET A 15 9.37 -23.52 21.03
CA MET A 15 8.13 -22.85 20.66
C MET A 15 6.98 -23.76 21.06
N ASN A 16 6.19 -23.29 22.01
CA ASN A 16 4.97 -23.97 22.45
C ASN A 16 4.06 -24.11 21.22
N PRO A 17 3.47 -25.29 20.93
CA PRO A 17 2.63 -25.48 19.75
C PRO A 17 1.41 -24.56 19.73
N SER A 18 0.98 -24.04 20.88
CA SER A 18 -0.05 -23.00 21.00
C SER A 18 0.37 -21.66 20.36
N TRP A 19 1.65 -21.32 20.35
CA TRP A 19 2.15 -20.12 19.68
C TRP A 19 2.14 -20.24 18.16
N VAL A 20 2.25 -21.46 17.62
CA VAL A 20 2.08 -21.70 16.18
C VAL A 20 0.64 -21.39 15.78
N TRP A 21 -0.34 -21.84 16.56
CA TRP A 21 -1.75 -21.52 16.31
C TRP A 21 -2.06 -20.03 16.47
N LEU A 22 -1.48 -19.36 17.47
CA LEU A 22 -1.58 -17.89 17.59
C LEU A 22 -0.96 -17.18 16.38
N ALA A 23 0.21 -17.62 15.91
CA ALA A 23 0.86 -17.05 14.72
C ALA A 23 0.05 -17.30 13.44
N VAL A 24 -0.60 -18.46 13.31
CA VAL A 24 -1.47 -18.78 12.18
C VAL A 24 -2.74 -17.92 12.21
N LEU A 25 -3.35 -17.74 13.38
CA LEU A 25 -4.52 -16.86 13.56
C LEU A 25 -4.20 -15.40 13.27
N THR A 26 -3.07 -14.90 13.75
CA THR A 26 -2.65 -13.51 13.48
C THR A 26 -2.31 -13.30 12.01
N LEU A 27 -1.63 -14.25 11.37
CA LEU A 27 -1.31 -14.16 9.94
C LEU A 27 -2.57 -14.28 9.05
N SER A 28 -3.52 -15.15 9.42
CA SER A 28 -4.80 -15.28 8.71
C SER A 28 -5.67 -14.04 8.85
N GLY A 29 -5.68 -13.39 10.01
CA GLY A 29 -6.41 -12.13 10.21
C GLY A 29 -5.83 -10.98 9.37
N LEU A 30 -4.51 -10.94 9.21
CA LEU A 30 -3.83 -9.90 8.44
C LEU A 30 -4.14 -9.95 6.93
N LEU A 31 -4.41 -11.15 6.40
CA LEU A 31 -4.78 -11.34 4.99
C LEU A 31 -6.17 -10.80 4.62
N LEU A 32 -7.03 -10.54 5.60
CA LEU A 32 -8.40 -10.03 5.38
C LEU A 32 -8.48 -8.50 5.30
N LEU A 33 -7.39 -7.77 5.59
CA LEU A 33 -7.34 -6.30 5.55
C LEU A 33 -7.03 -5.75 4.13
N SER A 34 -7.57 -6.35 3.07
CA SER A 34 -7.45 -5.75 1.74
C SER A 34 -8.19 -4.41 1.71
N PRO A 35 -7.56 -3.28 1.35
CA PRO A 35 -8.27 -2.03 1.18
C PRO A 35 -9.28 -2.20 0.05
N VAL A 36 -10.57 -2.18 0.40
CA VAL A 36 -11.65 -2.11 -0.59
C VAL A 36 -11.64 -0.71 -1.15
N ALA A 37 -11.32 -0.57 -2.44
CA ALA A 37 -11.50 0.69 -3.14
C ALA A 37 -13.00 1.01 -3.18
N GLN A 38 -13.42 2.02 -2.43
CA GLN A 38 -14.78 2.54 -2.53
C GLN A 38 -14.93 3.23 -3.89
N SER A 39 -15.92 2.81 -4.68
CA SER A 39 -16.24 3.52 -5.92
C SER A 39 -16.75 4.91 -5.59
N LEU A 40 -16.31 5.91 -6.34
CA LEU A 40 -16.91 7.24 -6.27
C LEU A 40 -18.36 7.16 -6.73
N GLU A 41 -19.27 7.68 -5.90
CA GLU A 41 -20.68 7.86 -6.23
C GLU A 41 -20.91 9.25 -6.84
N GLU A 42 -21.94 9.39 -7.67
CA GLU A 42 -22.32 10.69 -8.21
C GLU A 42 -22.62 11.69 -7.09
N GLY A 43 -22.10 12.91 -7.22
CA GLY A 43 -22.26 13.96 -6.20
C GLY A 43 -21.30 13.84 -5.00
N SER A 44 -20.54 12.74 -4.88
CA SER A 44 -19.46 12.67 -3.90
C SER A 44 -18.31 13.61 -4.30
N ALA A 45 -17.66 14.22 -3.30
CA ALA A 45 -16.49 15.05 -3.55
C ALA A 45 -15.33 14.18 -4.07
N ALA A 46 -14.72 14.59 -5.17
CA ALA A 46 -13.54 13.90 -5.69
C ALA A 46 -12.38 13.99 -4.67
N PRO A 47 -11.65 12.88 -4.43
CA PRO A 47 -10.50 12.89 -3.54
C PRO A 47 -9.39 13.77 -4.11
N ASN A 48 -8.72 14.53 -3.25
CA ASN A 48 -7.61 15.36 -3.69
C ASN A 48 -6.43 14.47 -4.13
N PHE A 49 -5.75 14.88 -5.20
CA PHE A 49 -4.57 14.24 -5.73
C PHE A 49 -3.62 15.28 -6.33
N THR A 50 -2.34 14.93 -6.38
CA THR A 50 -1.30 15.72 -7.04
C THR A 50 -0.60 14.88 -8.09
N LEU A 51 -0.49 15.40 -9.31
CA LEU A 51 0.13 14.72 -10.44
C LEU A 51 1.12 15.64 -11.15
N GLN A 52 2.14 15.05 -11.77
CA GLN A 52 3.06 15.77 -12.64
C GLN A 52 2.46 15.90 -14.05
N GLY A 53 2.45 17.13 -14.59
CA GLY A 53 2.07 17.41 -15.96
C GLY A 53 3.15 17.03 -16.97
N SER A 54 2.80 17.04 -18.25
CA SER A 54 3.76 16.81 -19.35
C SER A 54 4.84 17.90 -19.47
N ASP A 55 4.60 19.05 -18.85
CA ASP A 55 5.54 20.16 -18.72
C ASP A 55 6.52 20.00 -17.55
N GLY A 56 6.36 18.96 -16.74
CA GLY A 56 7.19 18.67 -15.57
C GLY A 56 6.72 19.35 -14.27
N ASN A 57 5.68 20.19 -14.30
CA ASN A 57 5.15 20.86 -13.13
C ASN A 57 4.19 19.95 -12.33
N MET A 58 4.04 20.22 -11.03
CA MET A 58 3.10 19.51 -10.17
C MET A 58 1.78 20.26 -10.09
N TYR A 59 0.66 19.56 -10.23
CA TYR A 59 -0.69 20.11 -10.18
C TYR A 59 -1.52 19.39 -9.14
N THR A 60 -2.22 20.15 -8.30
CA THR A 60 -3.13 19.62 -7.27
C THR A 60 -4.59 19.90 -7.64
N LEU A 61 -5.48 18.91 -7.47
CA LEU A 61 -6.90 19.06 -7.82
C LEU A 61 -7.56 20.26 -7.14
N GLU A 62 -7.29 20.46 -5.84
CA GLU A 62 -7.82 21.61 -5.08
C GLU A 62 -7.42 22.98 -5.63
N GLU A 63 -6.23 23.10 -6.21
CA GLU A 63 -5.75 24.36 -6.82
C GLU A 63 -6.49 24.63 -8.13
N LEU A 64 -6.63 23.60 -8.97
CA LEU A 64 -7.37 23.69 -10.22
C LEU A 64 -8.84 24.06 -9.99
N LEU A 65 -9.48 23.54 -8.94
CA LEU A 65 -10.87 23.86 -8.59
C LEU A 65 -11.06 25.28 -8.01
N LYS A 66 -10.00 25.93 -7.51
CA LYS A 66 -10.07 27.35 -7.08
C LYS A 66 -10.07 28.29 -8.27
N GLU A 67 -9.36 27.92 -9.33
CA GLU A 67 -9.17 28.75 -10.52
C GLU A 67 -10.21 28.49 -11.60
N ASN A 68 -10.85 27.31 -11.59
CA ASN A 68 -11.78 26.86 -12.62
C ASN A 68 -13.14 26.45 -12.04
N SER A 69 -14.20 26.59 -12.82
CA SER A 69 -15.56 26.15 -12.43
C SER A 69 -15.73 24.62 -12.40
N GLY A 70 -14.79 23.87 -12.97
CA GLY A 70 -14.79 22.41 -12.98
C GLY A 70 -13.55 21.83 -13.66
N VAL A 71 -13.32 20.54 -13.43
CA VAL A 71 -12.19 19.78 -13.96
C VAL A 71 -12.72 18.47 -14.57
N VAL A 72 -12.27 18.12 -15.77
CA VAL A 72 -12.58 16.83 -16.41
C VAL A 72 -11.33 15.96 -16.33
N LEU A 73 -11.46 14.77 -15.73
CA LEU A 73 -10.41 13.77 -15.65
C LEU A 73 -10.69 12.63 -16.63
N ALA A 74 -9.74 12.34 -17.51
CA ALA A 74 -9.84 11.28 -18.50
C ALA A 74 -8.61 10.36 -18.43
N PHE A 75 -8.84 9.05 -18.53
CA PHE A 75 -7.79 8.03 -18.53
C PHE A 75 -7.72 7.34 -19.88
N PHE A 76 -6.52 7.09 -20.38
CA PHE A 76 -6.26 6.30 -21.58
C PHE A 76 -5.08 5.35 -21.35
N PRO A 77 -4.99 4.21 -22.05
CA PRO A 77 -4.03 3.15 -21.71
C PRO A 77 -2.56 3.54 -21.90
N ARG A 78 -2.26 4.30 -22.96
CA ARG A 78 -0.89 4.69 -23.33
C ARG A 78 -0.88 5.93 -24.23
N ALA A 79 0.08 6.81 -24.00
CA ALA A 79 0.35 7.96 -24.87
C ALA A 79 0.85 7.53 -26.26
N PHE A 80 0.64 8.39 -27.26
CA PHE A 80 1.14 8.21 -28.64
C PHE A 80 0.67 6.91 -29.32
N THR A 81 -0.58 6.52 -29.11
CA THR A 81 -1.23 5.40 -29.82
C THR A 81 -2.41 5.92 -30.66
N PRO A 82 -2.72 5.30 -31.82
CA PRO A 82 -3.81 5.75 -32.70
C PRO A 82 -5.22 5.50 -32.15
N GLY A 83 -5.34 4.78 -31.02
CA GLY A 83 -6.61 4.30 -30.46
C GLY A 83 -6.65 2.78 -30.46
#